data_AF-A0A959CQQ9-F1
#
_entry.id   AF-A0A959CQQ9-F1
#
_cell.length_a   1.000
_cell.length_b   1.000
_cell.length_c   1.000
_cell.angle_alpha   90.00
_cell.angle_beta   90.00
_cell.angle_gamma   90.00
#
_symmetry.space_group_name_H-M   'P 1'
#
loop_
_entity.id
_entity.type
_entity.pdbx_description
1 polymer ?
#
loop_
_entity_poly.entity_id
_entity_poly.type
_entity_poly.pdbx_seq_one_letter_code
_entity_poly.pdbx_strand_id
1 'polypeptide(L)'
;IGGGNTAIDVARTARRLMPPGGKVTLLYRRTKREMPADPEEVLAVLAEQIGIMELVAPEEIKTQDGKAVSLACSKMKPGPTDESGRARPVKVENSGFELPFDTIIPAIGQEPELDFIDEALLTANPETGETKLKNVFIGGDASRGAANIVEAVGDGQRVARHIIRAGSQGQPPEQRNVEKGLSLAGHLTNRAKRQFGIPPREQPPEERRNFELVQLPLTEEEARREAARCLYCDEVCNTCVSVCPNLAMYAYEMELFLAPVPVLSQKDGRVQATYQGFVRIDQPYQILNIQDFCNECGNCTTFCPTSGRPFADKPRFCLTRKRFDATAEGYFIEKNAGVATLHRKKDGEEASLAREAEQYIYRTPAVVARFGRRDFSLLDAQLSADAKEPVSLKPALEMKVLLEGGEGLY
;
A
#
# COMPACT_ATOMS: atom_id res chain seq x y z
N ILE A 1 7.41 32.57 -3.24
CA ILE A 1 6.01 32.52 -3.76
C ILE A 1 5.59 31.07 -3.81
N GLY A 2 4.47 30.68 -3.18
CA GLY A 2 3.99 29.29 -3.16
C GLY A 2 3.29 28.95 -1.86
N GLY A 3 2.86 27.70 -1.67
CA GLY A 3 2.24 27.26 -0.42
C GLY A 3 2.37 25.77 -0.08
N GLY A 4 3.12 25.01 -0.88
CA GLY A 4 3.47 23.62 -0.57
C GLY A 4 4.78 23.50 0.18
N ASN A 5 5.19 22.27 0.51
CA ASN A 5 6.41 21.99 1.27
C ASN A 5 7.66 22.66 0.66
N THR A 6 7.81 22.66 -0.67
CA THR A 6 8.90 23.38 -1.35
C THR A 6 8.95 24.88 -0.99
N ALA A 7 7.79 25.54 -0.87
CA ALA A 7 7.74 26.95 -0.51
C ALA A 7 8.12 27.19 0.96
N ILE A 8 7.80 26.24 1.84
CA ILE A 8 8.23 26.23 3.25
C ILE A 8 9.75 26.05 3.32
N ASP A 9 10.30 25.05 2.63
CA ASP A 9 11.75 24.77 2.61
C ASP A 9 12.55 25.96 2.10
N VAL A 10 12.10 26.57 1.01
CA VAL A 10 12.69 27.79 0.44
C VAL A 10 12.65 28.93 1.45
N ALA A 11 11.51 29.15 2.13
CA ALA A 11 11.36 30.24 3.08
C ALA A 11 12.27 30.07 4.30
N ARG A 12 12.32 28.87 4.88
CA ARG A 12 13.18 28.55 6.03
C ARG A 12 14.67 28.59 5.65
N THR A 13 15.02 28.13 4.46
CA THR A 13 16.39 28.24 3.94
C THR A 13 16.81 29.69 3.70
N ALA A 14 15.94 30.51 3.10
CA ALA A 14 16.19 31.93 2.94
C ALA A 14 16.39 32.62 4.31
N ARG A 15 15.61 32.23 5.33
CA ARG A 15 15.73 32.76 6.70
C ARG A 15 17.09 32.45 7.35
N ARG A 16 17.68 31.30 7.02
CA ARG A 16 19.03 30.90 7.48
C ARG A 16 20.13 31.70 6.79
N LEU A 17 20.01 31.89 5.48
CA LEU A 17 21.03 32.55 4.67
C LEU A 17 21.02 34.08 4.76
N MET A 18 19.88 34.67 5.10
CA MET A 18 19.76 36.12 5.09
C MET A 18 20.62 36.83 6.15
N PRO A 19 21.11 38.05 5.87
CA PRO A 19 21.81 38.86 6.86
C PRO A 19 20.88 39.24 8.04
N PRO A 20 21.44 39.56 9.22
CA PRO A 20 20.68 40.11 10.34
C PRO A 20 19.81 41.31 9.92
N GLY A 21 18.55 41.34 10.38
CA GLY A 21 17.59 42.40 10.06
C GLY A 21 16.77 42.19 8.77
N GLY A 22 17.15 41.24 7.91
CA GLY A 22 16.33 40.87 6.76
C GLY A 22 15.01 40.19 7.15
N LYS A 23 14.00 40.26 6.26
CA LYS A 23 12.68 39.64 6.46
C LYS A 23 12.34 38.69 5.31
N VAL A 24 11.83 37.50 5.66
CA VAL A 24 11.28 36.54 4.69
C VAL A 24 9.77 36.59 4.77
N THR A 25 9.11 36.62 3.62
CA THR A 25 7.65 36.58 3.54
C THR A 25 7.22 35.65 2.42
N LEU A 26 6.35 34.70 2.77
CA LEU A 26 5.75 33.76 1.84
C LEU A 26 4.41 34.33 1.36
N LEU A 27 4.29 34.53 0.05
CA LEU A 27 3.02 34.94 -0.58
C LEU A 27 2.27 33.70 -1.06
N TYR A 28 1.01 33.57 -0.62
CA TYR A 28 0.13 32.48 -1.02
C TYR A 28 -1.23 33.00 -1.48
N ARG A 29 -1.70 32.50 -2.62
CA ARG A 29 -2.95 32.94 -3.26
C ARG A 29 -4.22 32.45 -2.56
N ARG A 30 -4.11 31.47 -1.65
CA ARG A 30 -5.21 30.96 -0.80
C ARG A 30 -4.92 31.26 0.67
N THR A 31 -5.75 30.75 1.57
CA THR A 31 -5.52 30.82 3.03
C THR A 31 -4.62 29.68 3.50
N LYS A 32 -4.07 29.80 4.71
CA LYS A 32 -3.27 28.76 5.38
C LYS A 32 -4.03 27.44 5.49
N ARG A 33 -5.35 27.49 5.63
CA ARG A 33 -6.20 26.28 5.70
C ARG A 33 -6.14 25.45 4.42
N GLU A 34 -5.90 26.09 3.28
CA GLU A 34 -5.75 25.39 1.99
C GLU A 34 -4.30 25.24 1.53
N MET A 35 -3.31 25.49 2.39
CA MET A 35 -1.92 25.18 2.07
C MET A 35 -1.75 23.67 1.89
N PRO A 36 -1.15 23.20 0.78
CA PRO A 36 -0.81 21.79 0.63
C PRO A 36 0.40 21.37 1.48
N ALA A 37 1.11 22.32 2.11
CA ALA A 37 2.20 22.00 3.02
C ALA A 37 1.69 21.30 4.29
N ASP A 38 2.54 20.49 4.89
CA ASP A 38 2.22 19.79 6.13
C ASP A 38 1.96 20.81 7.27
N PRO A 39 0.91 20.62 8.11
CA PRO A 39 0.56 21.59 9.14
C PRO A 39 1.70 21.89 10.11
N GLU A 40 2.52 20.90 10.44
CA GLU A 40 3.70 21.05 11.29
C GLU A 40 4.78 21.95 10.68
N GLU A 41 5.00 21.86 9.37
CA GLU A 41 5.92 22.73 8.64
C GLU A 41 5.42 24.18 8.58
N VAL A 42 4.11 24.39 8.43
CA VAL A 42 3.50 25.73 8.51
C VAL A 42 3.69 26.33 9.91
N LEU A 43 3.52 25.52 10.97
CA LEU A 43 3.78 25.98 12.35
C LEU A 43 5.26 26.31 12.57
N ALA A 44 6.19 25.54 12.01
CA ALA A 44 7.62 25.80 12.09
C ALA A 44 8.01 27.14 11.45
N VAL A 45 7.45 27.47 10.29
CA VAL A 45 7.64 28.78 9.62
C VAL A 45 7.19 29.93 10.50
N LEU A 46 6.03 29.80 11.15
CA LEU A 46 5.51 30.81 12.06
C LEU A 46 6.37 30.95 13.33
N ALA A 47 6.85 29.83 13.88
CA ALA A 47 7.75 29.81 15.03
C ALA A 47 9.10 30.50 14.72
N GLU A 48 9.61 30.35 13.50
CA GLU A 48 10.81 31.04 12.99
C GLU A 48 10.56 32.51 12.59
N GLN A 49 9.35 33.02 12.87
CA GLN A 49 8.90 34.39 12.60
C GLN A 49 8.93 34.76 11.11
N ILE A 50 8.72 33.78 10.24
CA ILE A 50 8.59 33.99 8.81
C ILE A 50 7.13 34.36 8.51
N GLY A 51 6.92 35.49 7.84
CA GLY A 51 5.58 35.99 7.52
C GLY A 51 4.90 35.15 6.44
N ILE A 52 3.59 34.94 6.58
CA ILE A 52 2.73 34.37 5.53
C ILE A 52 1.68 35.40 5.16
N MET A 53 1.68 35.85 3.90
CA MET A 53 0.61 36.70 3.35
C MET A 53 -0.35 35.83 2.55
N GLU A 54 -1.51 35.59 3.16
CA GLU A 54 -2.62 34.84 2.57
C GLU A 54 -3.39 35.69 1.56
N LEU A 55 -4.05 35.04 0.61
CA LEU A 55 -4.89 35.68 -0.39
C LEU A 55 -4.15 36.77 -1.21
N VAL A 56 -2.88 36.53 -1.51
CA VAL A 56 -2.05 37.40 -2.36
C VAL A 56 -1.53 36.59 -3.53
N ALA A 57 -1.78 37.04 -4.75
CA ALA A 57 -1.15 36.47 -5.93
C ALA A 57 -0.21 37.48 -6.58
N PRO A 58 1.00 37.05 -6.99
CA PRO A 58 1.89 37.87 -7.80
C PRO A 58 1.32 38.06 -9.21
N GLU A 59 1.57 39.22 -9.79
CA GLU A 59 1.18 39.59 -11.16
C GLU A 59 2.42 39.89 -12.02
N GLU A 60 3.38 40.64 -11.47
CA GLU A 60 4.56 41.09 -12.22
C GLU A 60 5.74 41.36 -11.29
N ILE A 61 6.94 40.90 -11.69
CA ILE A 61 8.19 41.26 -11.03
C ILE A 61 8.69 42.58 -11.62
N LYS A 62 8.80 43.62 -10.80
CA LYS A 62 9.39 44.89 -11.20
C LYS A 62 10.89 44.85 -11.00
N THR A 63 11.64 45.25 -12.02
CA THR A 63 13.10 45.23 -12.01
C THR A 63 13.70 46.61 -12.27
N GLN A 64 14.83 46.91 -11.62
CA GLN A 64 15.68 48.06 -11.89
C GLN A 64 17.12 47.58 -12.01
N ASP A 65 17.84 48.01 -13.05
CA ASP A 65 19.24 47.62 -13.31
C ASP A 65 19.48 46.10 -13.28
N GLY A 66 18.51 45.33 -13.80
CA GLY A 66 18.57 43.86 -13.83
C GLY A 66 18.31 43.17 -12.48
N LYS A 67 17.93 43.90 -11.43
CA LYS A 67 17.60 43.38 -10.09
C LYS A 67 16.12 43.57 -9.78
N ALA A 68 15.52 42.63 -9.07
CA ALA A 68 14.15 42.80 -8.57
C ALA A 68 14.11 43.92 -7.52
N VAL A 69 13.08 44.76 -7.57
CA VAL A 69 12.86 45.85 -6.60
C VAL A 69 11.50 45.78 -5.93
N SER A 70 10.48 45.29 -6.65
CA SER A 70 9.15 45.06 -6.09
C SER A 70 8.40 43.96 -6.83
N LEU A 71 7.34 43.48 -6.20
CA LEU A 71 6.41 42.50 -6.74
C LEU A 71 5.01 43.12 -6.78
N ALA A 72 4.50 43.37 -7.98
CA ALA A 72 3.11 43.75 -8.16
C ALA A 72 2.22 42.53 -7.85
N CYS A 73 1.20 42.75 -7.03
CA CYS A 73 0.32 41.71 -6.51
C CYS A 73 -1.14 42.14 -6.61
N SER A 74 -2.05 41.17 -6.59
CA SER A 74 -3.49 41.41 -6.40
C SER A 74 -3.99 40.71 -5.15
N LYS A 75 -5.05 41.25 -4.55
CA LYS A 75 -5.78 40.54 -3.50
C LYS A 75 -6.65 39.46 -4.11
N MET A 76 -6.75 38.35 -3.40
CA MET A 76 -7.60 37.21 -3.71
C MET A 76 -8.73 37.12 -2.69
N LYS A 77 -9.80 36.42 -3.06
CA LYS A 77 -10.86 35.98 -2.13
C LYS A 77 -11.17 34.50 -2.35
N PRO A 78 -11.60 33.76 -1.33
CA PRO A 78 -12.09 32.40 -1.50
C PRO A 78 -13.32 32.36 -2.43
N GLY A 79 -13.27 31.50 -3.44
CA GLY A 79 -14.38 31.16 -4.32
C GLY A 79 -14.89 29.74 -4.07
N PRO A 80 -15.64 29.17 -5.03
CA PRO A 80 -16.12 27.79 -4.95
C PRO A 80 -14.98 26.80 -4.73
N THR A 81 -15.24 25.74 -3.98
CA THR A 81 -14.30 24.63 -3.78
C THR A 81 -14.01 23.89 -5.07
N ASP A 82 -12.74 23.55 -5.29
CA ASP A 82 -12.30 22.67 -6.38
C ASP A 82 -12.57 21.19 -6.05
N GLU A 83 -12.24 20.30 -6.98
CA GLU A 83 -12.41 18.84 -6.85
C GLU A 83 -11.59 18.24 -5.70
N SER A 84 -10.53 18.93 -5.27
CA SER A 84 -9.75 18.55 -4.09
C SER A 84 -10.35 19.04 -2.77
N GLY A 85 -11.51 19.71 -2.81
CA GLY A 85 -12.18 20.30 -1.66
C GLY A 85 -11.60 21.63 -1.19
N ARG A 86 -10.66 22.24 -1.94
CA ARG A 86 -10.00 23.50 -1.57
C ARG A 86 -10.68 24.69 -2.25
N ALA A 87 -10.88 25.79 -1.54
CA ALA A 87 -11.46 26.99 -2.13
C ALA A 87 -10.56 27.52 -3.28
N ARG A 88 -11.17 27.80 -4.44
CA ARG A 88 -10.45 28.41 -5.56
C ARG A 88 -10.15 29.88 -5.24
N PRO A 89 -8.93 30.39 -5.50
CA PRO A 89 -8.64 31.80 -5.34
C PRO A 89 -9.29 32.58 -6.49
N VAL A 90 -10.04 33.62 -6.16
CA VAL A 90 -10.67 34.52 -7.13
C VAL A 90 -10.07 35.92 -6.96
N LYS A 91 -9.58 36.51 -8.06
CA LYS A 91 -9.01 37.86 -8.06
C LYS A 91 -10.08 38.87 -7.63
N VAL A 92 -9.70 39.78 -6.73
CA VAL A 92 -10.53 40.94 -6.39
C VAL A 92 -10.24 42.04 -7.42
N GLU A 93 -11.26 42.48 -8.13
CA GLU A 93 -11.18 43.57 -9.10
C GLU A 93 -10.56 44.83 -8.49
N ASN A 94 -9.72 45.54 -9.24
CA ASN A 94 -9.07 46.79 -8.84
C ASN A 94 -8.32 46.73 -7.49
N SER A 95 -7.77 45.56 -7.13
CA SER A 95 -7.08 45.33 -5.86
C SER A 95 -5.56 45.27 -5.96
N GLY A 96 -4.99 45.78 -7.05
CA GLY A 96 -3.55 45.78 -7.29
C GLY A 96 -2.80 46.59 -6.24
N PHE A 97 -1.66 46.08 -5.79
CA PHE A 97 -0.74 46.75 -4.88
C PHE A 97 0.69 46.24 -5.10
N GLU A 98 1.67 46.99 -4.63
CA GLU A 98 3.08 46.62 -4.75
C GLU A 98 3.70 46.31 -3.39
N LEU A 99 4.54 45.28 -3.36
CA LEU A 99 5.34 44.91 -2.19
C LEU A 99 6.83 45.04 -2.51
N PRO A 100 7.62 45.74 -1.69
CA PRO A 100 9.06 45.85 -1.92
C PRO A 100 9.75 44.52 -1.59
N PHE A 101 10.50 43.99 -2.56
CA PHE A 101 11.31 42.78 -2.42
C PHE A 101 12.56 42.89 -3.30
N ASP A 102 13.73 42.63 -2.71
CA ASP A 102 15.01 42.57 -3.44
C ASP A 102 15.28 41.19 -4.06
N THR A 103 14.66 40.14 -3.52
CA THR A 103 14.87 38.75 -3.87
C THR A 103 13.52 38.04 -3.94
N ILE A 104 13.23 37.43 -5.09
CA ILE A 104 11.96 36.75 -5.35
C ILE A 104 12.26 35.31 -5.75
N ILE A 105 11.78 34.36 -4.96
CA ILE A 105 11.98 32.93 -5.22
C ILE A 105 10.61 32.30 -5.56
N PRO A 106 10.36 31.93 -6.83
CA PRO A 106 9.18 31.16 -7.20
C PRO A 106 9.31 29.70 -6.78
N ALA A 107 8.31 29.20 -6.05
CA ALA A 107 8.21 27.80 -5.58
C ALA A 107 6.78 27.30 -5.85
N ILE A 108 6.41 27.24 -7.13
CA ILE A 108 5.03 27.09 -7.61
C ILE A 108 4.70 25.71 -8.20
N GLY A 109 5.67 24.79 -8.23
CA GLY A 109 5.48 23.42 -8.72
C GLY A 109 6.62 22.98 -9.64
N GLN A 110 6.43 21.81 -10.24
CA GLN A 110 7.31 21.20 -11.24
C GLN A 110 6.44 20.52 -12.30
N GLU A 111 6.96 20.44 -13.52
CA GLU A 111 6.35 19.70 -14.62
C GLU A 111 7.43 18.79 -15.24
N PRO A 112 7.07 17.58 -15.70
CA PRO A 112 8.04 16.70 -16.33
C PRO A 112 8.45 17.26 -17.70
N GLU A 113 9.73 17.21 -18.02
CA GLU A 113 10.28 17.60 -19.32
C GLU A 113 10.36 16.35 -20.21
N LEU A 114 9.41 16.21 -21.13
CA LEU A 114 9.20 15.01 -21.97
C LEU A 114 9.22 15.33 -23.48
N ASP A 115 9.96 16.36 -23.89
CA ASP A 115 10.04 16.85 -25.28
C ASP A 115 10.63 15.86 -26.30
N PHE A 116 11.16 14.73 -25.83
CA PHE A 116 11.78 13.68 -26.63
C PHE A 116 10.84 12.49 -26.93
N ILE A 117 9.63 12.46 -26.37
CA ILE A 117 8.70 11.33 -26.51
C ILE A 117 7.23 11.77 -26.46
N ASP A 118 6.37 11.08 -27.20
CA ASP A 118 4.93 11.25 -27.04
C ASP A 118 4.48 10.70 -25.66
N GLU A 119 4.00 11.58 -24.79
CA GLU A 119 3.50 11.24 -23.44
C GLU A 119 2.42 10.14 -23.48
N ALA A 120 1.63 10.05 -24.56
CA ALA A 120 0.63 9.00 -24.70
C ALA A 120 1.25 7.60 -24.74
N LEU A 121 2.52 7.47 -25.14
CA LEU A 121 3.27 6.20 -25.10
C LEU A 121 3.72 5.83 -23.70
N LEU A 122 3.94 6.82 -22.82
CA LEU A 122 4.35 6.65 -21.43
C LEU A 122 3.19 6.31 -20.49
N THR A 123 1.96 6.28 -20.99
CA THR A 123 0.81 5.80 -20.20
C THR A 123 1.09 4.38 -19.70
N ALA A 124 1.14 4.23 -18.38
CA ALA A 124 1.55 2.98 -17.73
C ALA A 124 0.36 2.16 -17.23
N ASN A 125 0.52 0.84 -17.23
CA ASN A 125 -0.32 -0.05 -16.47
C ASN A 125 -0.12 0.23 -14.96
N PRO A 126 -1.18 0.51 -14.18
CA PRO A 126 -1.05 0.92 -12.78
C PRO A 126 -0.50 -0.20 -11.87
N GLU A 127 -0.65 -1.46 -12.25
CA GLU A 127 -0.14 -2.59 -11.48
C GLU A 127 1.33 -2.88 -11.81
N THR A 128 1.70 -2.85 -13.09
CA THR A 128 3.05 -3.25 -13.53
C THR A 128 4.01 -2.09 -13.68
N GLY A 129 3.50 -0.90 -14.00
CA GLY A 129 4.26 0.27 -14.43
C GLY A 129 4.81 0.16 -15.86
N GLU A 130 4.43 -0.88 -16.60
CA GLU A 130 4.81 -1.01 -18.02
C GLU A 130 4.02 -0.02 -18.86
N THR A 131 4.73 0.69 -19.73
CA THR A 131 4.18 1.68 -20.66
C THR A 131 3.55 0.99 -21.89
N LYS A 132 3.05 1.77 -22.86
CA LYS A 132 2.62 1.19 -24.15
C LYS A 132 3.79 0.69 -24.99
N LEU A 133 5.02 1.11 -24.68
CA LEU A 133 6.23 0.59 -25.29
C LEU A 133 6.62 -0.71 -24.57
N LYS A 134 6.69 -1.79 -25.34
CA LYS A 134 7.02 -3.12 -24.83
C LYS A 134 8.34 -3.10 -24.05
N ASN A 135 8.35 -3.66 -22.85
CA ASN A 135 9.51 -3.72 -21.95
C ASN A 135 10.06 -2.34 -21.50
N VAL A 136 9.29 -1.27 -21.63
CA VAL A 136 9.63 0.06 -21.10
C VAL A 136 8.70 0.36 -19.93
N PHE A 137 9.26 0.75 -18.79
CA PHE A 137 8.53 0.96 -17.55
C PHE A 137 8.76 2.38 -17.01
N ILE A 138 7.79 2.89 -16.25
CA ILE A 138 7.84 4.22 -15.63
C ILE A 138 7.27 4.17 -14.21
N GLY A 139 7.76 5.06 -13.35
CA GLY A 139 7.33 5.19 -11.96
C GLY A 139 7.81 6.50 -11.33
N GLY A 140 7.24 6.86 -10.18
CA GLY A 140 7.55 8.12 -9.49
C GLY A 140 6.91 9.34 -10.16
N ASP A 141 7.49 10.51 -9.93
CA ASP A 141 6.89 11.79 -10.33
C ASP A 141 6.67 11.92 -11.83
N ALA A 142 7.51 11.30 -12.65
CA ALA A 142 7.33 11.27 -14.11
C ALA A 142 6.05 10.53 -14.53
N SER A 143 5.51 9.63 -13.69
CA SER A 143 4.25 8.93 -13.94
C SER A 143 3.05 9.54 -13.23
N ARG A 144 3.24 10.19 -12.08
CA ARG A 144 2.14 10.66 -11.19
C ARG A 144 1.97 12.18 -11.16
N GLY A 145 2.96 12.93 -11.63
CA GLY A 145 3.16 14.32 -11.23
C GLY A 145 3.81 14.40 -9.85
N ALA A 146 3.93 15.62 -9.31
CA ALA A 146 4.61 15.88 -8.04
C ALA A 146 3.98 15.08 -6.88
N ALA A 147 4.61 13.97 -6.51
CA ALA A 147 4.22 13.06 -5.43
C ALA A 147 5.23 13.17 -4.29
N ASN A 148 5.01 12.43 -3.19
CA ASN A 148 6.02 12.33 -2.14
C ASN A 148 7.05 11.24 -2.46
N ILE A 149 8.22 11.32 -1.81
CA ILE A 149 9.33 10.39 -2.04
C ILE A 149 8.95 8.92 -1.73
N VAL A 150 8.02 8.69 -0.81
CA VAL A 150 7.58 7.34 -0.42
C VAL A 150 6.80 6.68 -1.56
N GLU A 151 5.94 7.43 -2.24
CA GLU A 151 5.21 6.95 -3.41
C GLU A 151 6.15 6.64 -4.57
N ALA A 152 7.15 7.50 -4.81
CA ALA A 152 8.16 7.26 -5.83
C ALA A 152 8.99 6.00 -5.55
N VAL A 153 9.39 5.77 -4.30
CA VAL A 153 10.05 4.52 -3.88
C VAL A 153 9.12 3.32 -4.07
N GLY A 154 7.84 3.45 -3.72
CA GLY A 154 6.83 2.41 -3.91
C GLY A 154 6.69 2.00 -5.37
N ASP A 155 6.62 2.97 -6.28
CA ASP A 155 6.61 2.73 -7.72
C ASP A 155 7.89 2.07 -8.21
N GLY A 156 9.06 2.55 -7.77
CA GLY A 156 10.35 1.96 -8.13
C GLY A 156 10.44 0.48 -7.72
N GLN A 157 10.03 0.14 -6.50
CA GLN A 157 10.01 -1.25 -6.03
C GLN A 157 9.03 -2.12 -6.81
N ARG A 158 7.85 -1.58 -7.17
CA ARG A 158 6.83 -2.28 -7.94
C ARG A 158 7.33 -2.55 -9.36
N VAL A 159 7.82 -1.52 -10.07
CA VAL A 159 8.41 -1.64 -11.41
C VAL A 159 9.56 -2.64 -11.42
N ALA A 160 10.50 -2.53 -10.49
CA ALA A 160 11.64 -3.44 -10.40
C ALA A 160 11.20 -4.91 -10.25
N ARG A 161 10.19 -5.18 -9.42
CA ARG A 161 9.62 -6.53 -9.26
C ARG A 161 9.05 -7.08 -10.57
N HIS A 162 8.40 -6.24 -11.39
CA HIS A 162 7.87 -6.67 -12.68
C HIS A 162 8.96 -6.90 -13.73
N ILE A 163 9.98 -6.03 -13.78
CA ILE A 163 11.16 -6.22 -14.65
C ILE A 163 11.85 -7.55 -14.31
N ILE A 164 12.10 -7.81 -13.02
CA ILE A 164 12.73 -9.05 -12.57
C ILE A 164 11.88 -10.26 -13.00
N ARG A 165 10.56 -10.25 -12.74
CA ARG A 165 9.68 -11.35 -13.13
C ARG A 165 9.68 -11.62 -14.64
N ALA A 166 9.71 -10.56 -15.46
CA ALA A 166 9.79 -10.67 -16.90
C ALA A 166 11.13 -11.30 -17.35
N GLY A 167 12.24 -10.97 -16.67
CA GLY A 167 13.57 -11.50 -16.97
C GLY A 167 13.89 -12.87 -16.36
N SER A 168 13.28 -13.25 -15.23
CA SER A 168 13.61 -14.46 -14.44
C SER A 168 12.75 -15.69 -14.79
N GLN A 169 12.04 -15.67 -15.93
CA GLN A 169 11.01 -16.68 -16.25
C GLN A 169 9.99 -16.85 -15.12
N GLY A 170 9.70 -15.78 -14.39
CA GLY A 170 8.73 -15.77 -13.30
C GLY A 170 9.24 -16.24 -11.94
N GLN A 171 10.50 -16.66 -11.78
CA GLN A 171 11.02 -17.00 -10.45
C GLN A 171 11.00 -15.77 -9.52
N PRO A 172 10.31 -15.84 -8.37
CA PRO A 172 10.28 -14.74 -7.43
C PRO A 172 11.67 -14.54 -6.81
N PRO A 173 12.09 -13.30 -6.52
CA PRO A 173 13.31 -13.09 -5.76
C PRO A 173 13.20 -13.77 -4.40
N GLU A 174 14.29 -14.38 -3.97
CA GLU A 174 14.43 -14.92 -2.62
C GLU A 174 14.23 -13.77 -1.63
N GLN A 175 13.24 -13.89 -0.75
CA GLN A 175 13.09 -12.94 0.33
C GLN A 175 13.96 -13.39 1.48
N ARG A 176 14.76 -12.47 2.02
CA ARG A 176 15.44 -12.70 3.28
C ARG A 176 14.39 -12.71 4.39
N ASN A 177 14.12 -13.90 4.91
CA ASN A 177 13.45 -14.03 6.19
C ASN A 177 14.47 -13.65 7.27
N VAL A 178 14.26 -12.48 7.88
CA VAL A 178 15.03 -12.08 9.05
C VAL A 178 14.40 -12.78 10.25
N GLU A 179 15.17 -13.61 10.97
CA GLU A 179 14.72 -14.14 12.26
C GLU A 179 14.52 -12.98 13.23
N LYS A 180 13.28 -12.77 13.66
CA LYS A 180 12.89 -11.66 14.54
C LYS A 180 12.96 -12.05 16.02
N GLY A 181 13.07 -13.35 16.32
CA GLY A 181 13.31 -13.87 17.65
C GLY A 181 12.16 -13.70 18.65
N LEU A 182 10.93 -13.44 18.20
CA LEU A 182 9.75 -13.38 19.06
C LEU A 182 8.86 -14.61 18.92
N SER A 183 8.40 -15.13 20.05
CA SER A 183 7.35 -16.15 20.08
C SER A 183 5.97 -15.51 19.94
N LEU A 184 4.97 -16.30 19.51
CA LEU A 184 3.57 -15.87 19.48
C LEU A 184 3.11 -15.27 20.82
N ALA A 185 3.50 -15.88 21.95
CA ALA A 185 3.19 -15.36 23.28
C ALA A 185 3.86 -14.00 23.55
N GLY A 186 5.11 -13.81 23.09
CA GLY A 186 5.80 -12.53 23.14
C GLY A 186 5.06 -11.45 22.33
N HIS A 187 4.63 -11.77 21.11
CA HIS A 187 3.83 -10.85 20.29
C HIS A 187 2.52 -10.46 20.97
N LEU A 188 1.76 -11.42 21.50
CA LEU A 188 0.51 -11.14 22.22
C LEU A 188 0.74 -10.23 23.44
N THR A 189 1.83 -10.47 24.17
CA THR A 189 2.21 -9.63 25.33
C THR A 189 2.53 -8.19 24.92
N ASN A 190 3.28 -8.01 23.83
CA ASN A 190 3.61 -6.69 23.31
C ASN A 190 2.36 -5.95 22.81
N ARG A 191 1.45 -6.65 22.13
CA ARG A 191 0.18 -6.11 21.63
C ARG A 191 -0.79 -5.68 22.74
N ALA A 192 -0.70 -6.29 23.91
CA ALA A 192 -1.59 -5.99 25.05
C ALA A 192 -1.29 -4.64 25.72
N LYS A 193 -0.15 -4.00 25.42
CA LYS A 193 0.27 -2.75 26.07
C LYS A 193 0.44 -1.64 25.03
N ARG A 194 -0.27 -0.53 25.22
CA ARG A 194 -0.02 0.69 24.44
C ARG A 194 1.23 1.37 24.96
N GLN A 195 2.24 1.50 24.10
CA GLN A 195 3.43 2.29 24.34
C GLN A 195 3.44 3.47 23.37
N PHE A 196 3.56 4.70 23.89
CA PHE A 196 3.69 5.90 23.06
C PHE A 196 5.14 6.04 22.58
N GLY A 197 5.30 6.56 21.36
CA GLY A 197 6.61 6.87 20.82
C GLY A 197 7.23 8.06 21.53
N ILE A 198 8.55 8.13 21.50
CA ILE A 198 9.30 9.30 21.94
C ILE A 198 8.98 10.47 21.00
N PRO A 199 8.52 11.63 21.51
CA PRO A 199 8.29 12.79 20.67
C PRO A 199 9.61 13.30 20.07
N PRO A 200 9.60 13.85 18.85
CA PRO A 200 10.80 14.41 18.24
C PRO A 200 11.36 15.53 19.13
N ARG A 201 12.68 15.53 19.31
CA ARG A 201 13.37 16.64 19.97
C ARG A 201 13.74 17.66 18.91
N GLU A 202 13.45 18.92 19.15
CA GLU A 202 13.74 20.00 18.20
C GLU A 202 14.61 21.09 18.83
N GLN A 203 15.40 21.77 17.99
CA GLN A 203 16.07 23.01 18.38
C GLN A 203 15.04 24.12 18.70
N PRO A 204 15.33 25.01 19.67
CA PRO A 204 14.56 26.23 19.87
C PRO A 204 14.51 27.09 18.59
N PRO A 205 13.37 27.71 18.22
CA PRO A 205 13.24 28.49 16.99
C PRO A 205 14.32 29.57 16.77
N GLU A 206 14.75 30.21 17.84
CA GLU A 206 15.79 31.24 17.87
C GLU A 206 17.19 30.73 17.45
N GLU A 207 17.45 29.43 17.62
CA GLU A 207 18.73 28.80 17.27
C GLU A 207 18.76 28.31 15.82
N ARG A 208 17.61 28.21 15.14
CA ARG A 208 17.46 27.57 13.81
C ARG A 208 18.06 28.36 12.63
N ARG A 209 18.84 29.42 12.88
CA ARG A 209 19.57 30.20 11.85
C ARG A 209 20.90 29.53 11.46
N ASN A 210 20.86 28.23 11.24
CA ASN A 210 21.99 27.40 10.86
C ASN A 210 21.51 26.25 9.96
N PHE A 211 22.45 25.44 9.47
CA PHE A 211 22.15 24.24 8.66
C PHE A 211 22.23 22.93 9.46
N GLU A 212 22.27 23.03 10.79
CA GLU A 212 22.17 21.86 11.67
C GLU A 212 20.75 21.29 11.66
N LEU A 213 20.62 20.02 12.03
CA LEU A 213 19.32 19.34 12.06
C LEU A 213 18.38 20.01 13.08
N VAL A 214 17.27 20.56 12.59
CA VAL A 214 16.24 21.13 13.47
C VAL A 214 15.59 20.04 14.31
N GLN A 215 15.18 18.94 13.68
CA GLN A 215 14.71 17.75 14.36
C GLN A 215 15.90 16.84 14.64
N LEU A 216 16.22 16.68 15.92
CA LEU A 216 17.37 15.93 16.38
C LEU A 216 17.13 14.43 16.22
N PRO A 217 18.17 13.66 15.83
CA PRO A 217 18.05 12.21 15.75
C PRO A 217 17.81 11.61 17.14
N LEU A 218 17.19 10.43 17.15
CA LEU A 218 17.15 9.59 18.33
C LEU A 218 18.57 9.18 18.71
N THR A 219 18.87 9.11 20.00
CA THR A 219 20.05 8.40 20.48
C THR A 219 19.94 6.92 20.14
N GLU A 220 21.06 6.19 20.17
CA GLU A 220 21.04 4.74 19.90
C GLU A 220 20.08 4.00 20.84
N GLU A 221 20.06 4.37 22.13
CA GLU A 221 19.17 3.77 23.13
C GLU A 221 17.69 4.03 22.79
N GLU A 222 17.35 5.28 22.46
CA GLU A 222 16.00 5.66 22.06
C GLU A 222 15.58 4.94 20.77
N ALA A 223 16.47 4.86 19.77
CA ALA A 223 16.21 4.17 18.51
C ALA A 223 15.97 2.66 18.73
N ARG A 224 16.77 2.00 19.56
CA ARG A 224 16.57 0.59 19.94
C ARG A 224 15.24 0.38 20.66
N ARG A 225 14.89 1.29 21.59
CA ARG A 225 13.61 1.25 22.31
C ARG A 225 12.42 1.46 21.37
N GLU A 226 12.52 2.39 20.42
CA GLU A 226 11.48 2.60 19.40
C GLU A 226 11.32 1.40 18.48
N ALA A 227 12.43 0.82 18.00
CA ALA A 227 12.39 -0.39 17.18
C ALA A 227 11.78 -1.59 17.93
N ALA A 228 12.04 -1.72 19.23
CA ALA A 228 11.46 -2.76 20.09
C ALA A 228 9.92 -2.65 20.26
N ARG A 229 9.31 -1.54 19.88
CA ARG A 229 7.84 -1.37 19.85
C ARG A 229 7.19 -2.04 18.63
N CYS A 230 7.98 -2.50 17.64
CA CYS A 230 7.45 -3.19 16.47
C CYS A 230 6.65 -4.43 16.89
N LEU A 231 5.43 -4.56 16.36
CA LEU A 231 4.54 -5.68 16.66
C LEU A 231 4.66 -6.82 15.64
N TYR A 232 5.53 -6.68 14.63
CA TYR A 232 5.78 -7.66 13.56
C TYR A 232 4.48 -8.15 12.90
N CYS A 233 3.67 -7.20 12.45
CA CYS A 233 2.42 -7.48 11.74
C CYS A 233 2.64 -8.24 10.43
N ASP A 234 3.87 -8.28 9.92
CA ASP A 234 4.27 -9.06 8.76
C ASP A 234 4.63 -10.52 9.10
N GLU A 235 4.66 -10.90 10.38
CA GLU A 235 4.84 -12.28 10.83
C GLU A 235 3.54 -12.80 11.49
N VAL A 236 2.99 -12.02 12.41
CA VAL A 236 1.74 -12.34 13.12
C VAL A 236 0.69 -11.26 12.86
N CYS A 237 -0.02 -11.37 11.76
CA CYS A 237 -1.20 -10.54 11.50
C CYS A 237 -2.44 -11.23 12.08
N ASN A 238 -2.84 -10.93 13.33
CA ASN A 238 -4.06 -11.52 13.93
C ASN A 238 -4.89 -10.53 14.76
N THR A 239 -4.82 -9.23 14.48
CA THR A 239 -5.62 -8.21 15.19
C THR A 239 -7.12 -8.48 15.10
N CYS A 240 -7.59 -8.92 13.92
CA CYS A 240 -8.99 -9.27 13.71
C CYS A 240 -9.50 -10.39 14.65
N VAL A 241 -8.63 -11.31 15.09
CA VAL A 241 -8.94 -12.36 16.06
C VAL A 241 -9.23 -11.76 17.43
N SER A 242 -8.34 -10.89 17.92
CA SER A 242 -8.47 -10.26 19.23
C SER A 242 -9.65 -9.29 19.36
N VAL A 243 -10.11 -8.70 18.26
CA VAL A 243 -11.18 -7.67 18.28
C VAL A 243 -12.54 -8.22 17.83
N CYS A 244 -12.63 -9.47 17.39
CA CYS A 244 -13.91 -10.01 16.94
C CYS A 244 -14.82 -10.30 18.15
N PRO A 245 -15.95 -9.58 18.32
CA PRO A 245 -16.83 -9.80 19.48
C PRO A 245 -17.52 -11.18 19.45
N ASN A 246 -17.67 -11.76 18.26
CA ASN A 246 -18.34 -13.05 18.07
C ASN A 246 -17.36 -14.24 18.01
N LEU A 247 -16.05 -14.00 18.20
CA LEU A 247 -15.02 -15.03 18.04
C LEU A 247 -15.05 -15.73 16.67
N ALA A 248 -15.49 -15.01 15.64
CA ALA A 248 -15.63 -15.51 14.28
C ALA A 248 -14.33 -15.48 13.47
N MET A 249 -13.22 -14.99 14.02
CA MET A 249 -11.93 -14.97 13.34
C MET A 249 -11.02 -15.96 14.05
N TYR A 250 -10.40 -16.86 13.31
CA TYR A 250 -9.54 -17.92 13.84
C TYR A 250 -8.17 -17.84 13.19
N ALA A 251 -7.13 -17.83 14.00
CA ALA A 251 -5.75 -17.90 13.53
C ALA A 251 -5.23 -19.33 13.63
N TYR A 252 -4.48 -19.76 12.63
CA TYR A 252 -3.81 -21.05 12.59
C TYR A 252 -2.37 -20.89 12.11
N GLU A 253 -1.54 -21.85 12.49
CA GLU A 253 -0.13 -21.92 12.07
C GLU A 253 0.00 -22.94 10.93
N MET A 254 0.88 -22.64 9.98
CA MET A 254 1.19 -23.53 8.86
C MET A 254 2.65 -23.37 8.41
N GLU A 255 3.15 -24.40 7.74
CA GLU A 255 4.44 -24.31 7.05
C GLU A 255 4.37 -23.35 5.87
N LEU A 256 5.49 -22.69 5.58
CA LEU A 256 5.60 -21.82 4.40
C LEU A 256 5.35 -22.65 3.14
N PHE A 257 4.65 -22.06 2.18
CA PHE A 257 4.21 -22.78 0.98
C PHE A 257 4.59 -21.99 -0.27
N LEU A 258 5.31 -22.62 -1.18
CA LEU A 258 5.65 -22.09 -2.50
C LEU A 258 5.45 -23.18 -3.54
N ALA A 259 4.52 -22.96 -4.47
CA ALA A 259 4.26 -23.90 -5.55
C ALA A 259 4.03 -23.16 -6.88
N PRO A 260 4.63 -23.62 -8.00
CA PRO A 260 4.32 -23.08 -9.31
C PRO A 260 2.87 -23.42 -9.68
N VAL A 261 2.16 -22.51 -10.32
CA VAL A 261 0.75 -22.72 -10.69
C VAL A 261 0.66 -23.51 -11.99
N PRO A 262 0.15 -24.76 -11.98
CA PRO A 262 -0.10 -25.49 -13.22
C PRO A 262 -1.28 -24.88 -13.97
N VAL A 263 -1.12 -24.75 -15.29
CA VAL A 263 -2.13 -24.28 -16.22
C VAL A 263 -2.29 -25.34 -17.31
N LEU A 264 -3.46 -25.95 -17.34
CA LEU A 264 -3.78 -27.09 -18.19
C LEU A 264 -4.39 -26.65 -19.52
N SER A 265 -4.00 -27.36 -20.57
CA SER A 265 -4.62 -27.30 -21.90
C SER A 265 -4.63 -28.69 -22.52
N GLN A 266 -5.53 -28.95 -23.47
CA GLN A 266 -5.60 -30.18 -24.21
C GLN A 266 -5.05 -29.96 -25.62
N LYS A 267 -4.09 -30.80 -26.00
CA LYS A 267 -3.53 -30.83 -27.35
C LYS A 267 -3.42 -32.27 -27.81
N ASP A 268 -3.99 -32.56 -28.98
CA ASP A 268 -3.99 -33.90 -29.59
C ASP A 268 -4.55 -35.00 -28.65
N GLY A 269 -5.60 -34.67 -27.90
CA GLY A 269 -6.24 -35.59 -26.94
C GLY A 269 -5.47 -35.81 -25.64
N ARG A 270 -4.32 -35.16 -25.44
CA ARG A 270 -3.52 -35.24 -24.21
C ARG A 270 -3.57 -33.94 -23.44
N VAL A 271 -3.72 -34.03 -22.11
CA VAL A 271 -3.58 -32.87 -21.22
C VAL A 271 -2.11 -32.52 -21.10
N GLN A 272 -1.78 -31.26 -21.35
CA GLN A 272 -0.47 -30.66 -21.17
C GLN A 272 -0.54 -29.62 -20.05
N ALA A 273 0.42 -29.68 -19.13
CA ALA A 273 0.59 -28.67 -18.09
C ALA A 273 1.70 -27.70 -18.48
N THR A 274 1.37 -26.42 -18.50
CA THR A 274 2.35 -25.32 -18.45
C THR A 274 2.32 -24.72 -17.05
N TYR A 275 3.29 -23.85 -16.71
CA TYR A 275 3.35 -23.23 -15.39
C TYR A 275 3.37 -21.72 -15.51
N GLN A 276 2.49 -21.03 -14.79
CA GLN A 276 2.35 -19.57 -14.86
C GLN A 276 2.30 -18.96 -13.46
N GLY A 277 3.42 -18.42 -13.01
CA GLY A 277 3.52 -17.82 -11.69
C GLY A 277 3.49 -18.83 -10.54
N PHE A 278 3.25 -18.34 -9.33
CA PHE A 278 3.38 -19.11 -8.08
C PHE A 278 2.27 -18.75 -7.09
N VAL A 279 1.82 -19.72 -6.30
CA VAL A 279 1.15 -19.47 -5.02
C VAL A 279 2.23 -19.46 -3.95
N ARG A 280 2.26 -18.40 -3.14
CA ARG A 280 3.28 -18.15 -2.13
C ARG A 280 2.65 -17.73 -0.82
N ILE A 281 2.98 -18.43 0.26
CA ILE A 281 2.61 -18.13 1.64
C ILE A 281 3.91 -18.00 2.45
N ASP A 282 4.27 -16.76 2.77
CA ASP A 282 5.51 -16.39 3.49
C ASP A 282 5.29 -16.10 4.98
N GLN A 283 4.03 -16.12 5.43
CA GLN A 283 3.68 -15.88 6.82
C GLN A 283 3.19 -17.18 7.46
N PRO A 284 3.79 -17.64 8.56
CA PRO A 284 3.41 -18.90 9.19
C PRO A 284 2.02 -18.82 9.84
N TYR A 285 1.59 -17.63 10.26
CA TYR A 285 0.28 -17.42 10.88
C TYR A 285 -0.72 -16.91 9.84
N GLN A 286 -1.75 -17.70 9.59
CA GLN A 286 -2.86 -17.36 8.70
C GLN A 286 -4.16 -17.22 9.47
N ILE A 287 -5.16 -16.62 8.83
CA ILE A 287 -6.47 -16.35 9.44
C ILE A 287 -7.57 -16.84 8.52
N LEU A 288 -8.59 -17.44 9.12
CA LEU A 288 -9.88 -17.71 8.49
C LEU A 288 -11.02 -17.05 9.28
N ASN A 289 -12.19 -16.98 8.65
CA ASN A 289 -13.44 -16.51 9.25
C ASN A 289 -14.40 -17.70 9.42
N ILE A 290 -15.00 -17.86 10.59
CA ILE A 290 -16.07 -18.82 10.88
C ILE A 290 -17.39 -18.12 10.58
N GLN A 291 -17.97 -18.41 9.42
CA GLN A 291 -19.11 -17.70 8.88
C GLN A 291 -20.37 -17.86 9.73
N ASP A 292 -20.52 -18.97 10.45
CA ASP A 292 -21.62 -19.24 11.37
C ASP A 292 -21.66 -18.26 12.57
N PHE A 293 -20.50 -17.73 12.98
CA PHE A 293 -20.40 -16.78 14.08
C PHE A 293 -20.36 -15.32 13.60
N CYS A 294 -20.03 -15.08 12.33
CA CYS A 294 -19.85 -13.73 11.81
C CYS A 294 -21.19 -13.06 11.51
N ASN A 295 -21.43 -11.89 12.11
CA ASN A 295 -22.56 -11.01 11.79
C ASN A 295 -22.17 -9.79 10.93
N GLU A 296 -20.94 -9.81 10.39
CA GLU A 296 -20.41 -8.76 9.50
C GLU A 296 -20.42 -7.34 10.10
N CYS A 297 -20.31 -7.21 11.43
CA CYS A 297 -20.33 -5.91 12.13
C CYS A 297 -19.18 -4.95 11.76
N GLY A 298 -18.16 -5.42 11.03
CA GLY A 298 -17.06 -4.60 10.56
C GLY A 298 -16.00 -4.24 11.61
N ASN A 299 -16.12 -4.67 12.88
CA ASN A 299 -15.14 -4.29 13.91
C ASN A 299 -13.69 -4.67 13.53
N CYS A 300 -13.51 -5.83 12.91
CA CYS A 300 -12.20 -6.26 12.40
C CYS A 300 -11.61 -5.37 11.29
N THR A 301 -12.46 -4.63 10.56
CA THR A 301 -12.06 -3.67 9.51
C THR A 301 -11.46 -2.43 10.17
N THR A 302 -12.13 -1.89 11.19
CA THR A 302 -11.68 -0.70 11.94
C THR A 302 -10.27 -0.86 12.50
N PHE A 303 -9.91 -2.06 12.94
CA PHE A 303 -8.60 -2.35 13.54
C PHE A 303 -7.62 -3.06 12.60
N CYS A 304 -7.95 -3.18 11.31
CA CYS A 304 -7.05 -3.85 10.37
C CYS A 304 -5.83 -2.96 10.05
N PRO A 305 -4.59 -3.39 10.38
CA PRO A 305 -3.40 -2.56 10.14
C PRO A 305 -3.05 -2.43 8.65
N THR A 306 -3.65 -3.25 7.79
CA THR A 306 -3.45 -3.24 6.33
C THR A 306 -4.67 -2.68 5.60
N SER A 307 -5.57 -1.98 6.29
CA SER A 307 -6.80 -1.40 5.73
C SER A 307 -7.70 -2.40 4.98
N GLY A 308 -7.63 -3.68 5.34
CA GLY A 308 -8.47 -4.73 4.78
C GLY A 308 -9.83 -4.83 5.48
N ARG A 309 -10.70 -5.70 4.96
CA ARG A 309 -12.01 -6.09 5.50
C ARG A 309 -11.99 -7.56 5.91
N PRO A 310 -11.39 -7.93 7.07
CA PRO A 310 -11.10 -9.34 7.38
C PRO A 310 -12.31 -10.28 7.37
N PHE A 311 -13.51 -9.80 7.69
CA PHE A 311 -14.72 -10.62 7.64
C PHE A 311 -15.12 -11.05 6.21
N ALA A 312 -14.69 -10.31 5.20
CA ALA A 312 -14.98 -10.57 3.78
C ALA A 312 -13.75 -11.09 3.03
N ASP A 313 -12.57 -10.54 3.31
CA ASP A 313 -11.34 -10.84 2.59
C ASP A 313 -10.72 -12.18 3.01
N LYS A 314 -10.97 -12.63 4.25
CA LYS A 314 -10.42 -13.90 4.75
C LYS A 314 -11.31 -15.08 4.34
N PRO A 315 -10.73 -16.28 4.11
CA PRO A 315 -11.47 -17.49 3.79
C PRO A 315 -12.60 -17.75 4.78
N ARG A 316 -13.84 -17.86 4.29
CA ARG A 316 -15.05 -18.00 5.13
C ARG A 316 -15.49 -19.46 5.21
N PHE A 317 -15.33 -20.07 6.38
CA PHE A 317 -15.69 -21.46 6.63
C PHE A 317 -17.07 -21.58 7.26
N CYS A 318 -17.90 -22.46 6.71
CA CYS A 318 -19.22 -22.83 7.21
C CYS A 318 -19.12 -24.12 8.01
N LEU A 319 -19.50 -24.16 9.30
CA LEU A 319 -19.33 -25.33 10.16
C LEU A 319 -20.21 -26.54 9.80
N THR A 320 -21.25 -26.35 8.99
CA THR A 320 -22.17 -27.42 8.61
C THR A 320 -22.41 -27.44 7.11
N ARG A 321 -22.66 -28.64 6.58
CA ARG A 321 -23.05 -28.83 5.18
C ARG A 321 -24.28 -27.99 4.81
N LYS A 322 -25.29 -27.97 5.68
CA LYS A 322 -26.50 -27.15 5.49
C LYS A 322 -26.19 -25.66 5.33
N ARG A 323 -25.27 -25.11 6.13
CA ARG A 323 -24.85 -23.71 6.04
C ARG A 323 -24.08 -23.44 4.74
N PHE A 324 -23.18 -24.34 4.38
CA PHE A 324 -22.41 -24.28 3.13
C PHE A 324 -23.32 -24.34 1.89
N ASP A 325 -24.33 -25.20 1.91
CA ASP A 325 -25.30 -25.30 0.82
C ASP A 325 -26.11 -24.01 0.65
N ALA A 326 -26.37 -23.29 1.75
CA ALA A 326 -27.13 -22.03 1.76
C ALA A 326 -26.29 -20.76 1.51
N THR A 327 -24.95 -20.85 1.46
CA THR A 327 -24.09 -19.68 1.13
C THR A 327 -23.77 -19.66 -0.36
N ALA A 328 -23.62 -18.44 -0.91
CA ALA A 328 -23.16 -18.23 -2.28
C ALA A 328 -21.66 -18.51 -2.42
N GLU A 329 -20.89 -18.14 -1.40
CA GLU A 329 -19.44 -18.33 -1.36
C GLU A 329 -19.00 -18.80 0.03
N GLY A 330 -17.97 -19.64 0.07
CA GLY A 330 -17.40 -20.13 1.31
C GLY A 330 -16.67 -21.46 1.15
N TYR A 331 -16.28 -22.00 2.30
CA TYR A 331 -15.55 -23.24 2.45
C TYR A 331 -16.24 -24.15 3.47
N PHE A 332 -16.14 -25.46 3.29
CA PHE A 332 -16.64 -26.45 4.26
C PHE A 332 -15.74 -27.67 4.25
N ILE A 333 -15.40 -28.20 5.43
CA ILE A 333 -14.62 -29.43 5.53
C ILE A 333 -15.55 -30.57 5.92
N GLU A 334 -15.53 -31.62 5.11
CA GLU A 334 -16.21 -32.87 5.36
C GLU A 334 -15.18 -33.95 5.73
N LYS A 335 -15.40 -34.66 6.84
CA LYS A 335 -14.55 -35.78 7.28
C LYS A 335 -15.34 -37.08 7.19
N ASN A 336 -14.98 -37.92 6.22
CA ASN A 336 -15.64 -39.20 5.95
C ASN A 336 -14.61 -40.33 5.92
N ALA A 337 -14.78 -41.34 6.79
CA ALA A 337 -13.95 -42.55 6.82
C ALA A 337 -12.41 -42.26 6.83
N GLY A 338 -11.99 -41.19 7.51
CA GLY A 338 -10.58 -40.79 7.60
C GLY A 338 -10.08 -39.90 6.46
N VAL A 339 -10.91 -39.61 5.46
CA VAL A 339 -10.61 -38.67 4.37
C VAL A 339 -11.20 -37.31 4.70
N ALA A 340 -10.36 -36.27 4.68
CA ALA A 340 -10.79 -34.89 4.81
C ALA A 340 -10.95 -34.26 3.42
N THR A 341 -12.12 -33.70 3.15
CA THR A 341 -12.44 -33.04 1.87
C THR A 341 -12.82 -31.59 2.13
N LEU A 342 -12.07 -30.67 1.55
CA LEU A 342 -12.43 -29.25 1.51
C LEU A 342 -13.34 -28.99 0.31
N HIS A 343 -14.53 -28.46 0.54
CA HIS A 343 -15.43 -27.93 -0.47
C HIS A 343 -15.28 -26.41 -0.56
N ARG A 344 -15.36 -25.87 -1.77
CA ARG A 344 -15.27 -24.42 -2.07
C ARG A 344 -16.43 -24.02 -2.98
N LYS A 345 -17.08 -22.90 -2.66
CA LYS A 345 -17.96 -22.14 -3.54
C LYS A 345 -17.37 -20.74 -3.72
N LYS A 346 -17.16 -20.30 -4.97
CA LYS A 346 -16.68 -18.95 -5.27
C LYS A 346 -16.98 -18.58 -6.72
N ASP A 347 -17.48 -17.38 -6.97
CA ASP A 347 -17.78 -16.88 -8.33
C ASP A 347 -18.69 -17.83 -9.15
N GLY A 348 -19.59 -18.55 -8.47
CA GLY A 348 -20.49 -19.54 -9.09
C GLY A 348 -19.85 -20.89 -9.44
N GLU A 349 -18.57 -21.09 -9.11
CA GLU A 349 -17.85 -22.35 -9.29
C GLU A 349 -17.83 -23.17 -7.99
N GLU A 350 -18.10 -24.48 -8.11
CA GLU A 350 -17.88 -25.44 -7.04
C GLU A 350 -16.62 -26.28 -7.29
N ALA A 351 -15.82 -26.44 -6.24
CA ALA A 351 -14.64 -27.28 -6.25
C ALA A 351 -14.53 -28.11 -4.97
N SER A 352 -13.86 -29.27 -5.06
CA SER A 352 -13.46 -30.04 -3.90
C SER A 352 -11.98 -30.44 -3.96
N LEU A 353 -11.35 -30.55 -2.79
CA LEU A 353 -10.01 -31.09 -2.62
C LEU A 353 -10.05 -32.14 -1.50
N ALA A 354 -9.89 -33.40 -1.86
CA ALA A 354 -9.83 -34.52 -0.92
C ALA A 354 -8.37 -34.86 -0.60
N ARG A 355 -8.03 -35.02 0.67
CA ARG A 355 -6.73 -35.51 1.14
C ARG A 355 -6.83 -36.99 1.47
N GLU A 356 -6.34 -37.82 0.56
CA GLU A 356 -6.27 -39.28 0.70
C GLU A 356 -4.91 -39.70 1.28
N ALA A 357 -4.69 -41.01 1.46
CA ALA A 357 -3.46 -41.54 2.05
C ALA A 357 -2.20 -41.16 1.23
N GLU A 358 -2.25 -41.34 -0.09
CA GLU A 358 -1.08 -41.20 -0.97
C GLU A 358 -1.09 -39.94 -1.85
N GLN A 359 -2.21 -39.22 -1.89
CA GLN A 359 -2.40 -38.12 -2.84
C GLN A 359 -3.48 -37.13 -2.37
N TYR A 360 -3.54 -35.99 -3.03
CA TYR A 360 -4.70 -35.12 -3.03
C TYR A 360 -5.45 -35.23 -4.34
N ILE A 361 -6.79 -35.18 -4.30
CA ILE A 361 -7.62 -35.16 -5.50
C ILE A 361 -8.46 -33.89 -5.53
N TYR A 362 -8.16 -33.03 -6.49
CA TYR A 362 -8.89 -31.82 -6.80
C TYR A 362 -9.95 -32.09 -7.87
N ARG A 363 -11.17 -31.59 -7.69
CA ARG A 363 -12.27 -31.77 -8.64
C ARG A 363 -13.05 -30.48 -8.82
N THR A 364 -13.35 -30.15 -10.06
CA THR A 364 -14.41 -29.22 -10.49
C THR A 364 -15.22 -29.91 -11.60
N PRO A 365 -16.32 -29.31 -12.09
CA PRO A 365 -16.98 -29.82 -13.29
C PRO A 365 -16.04 -29.89 -14.52
N ALA A 366 -15.02 -29.04 -14.57
CA ALA A 366 -14.10 -28.91 -15.70
C ALA A 366 -12.84 -29.79 -15.59
N VAL A 367 -12.39 -30.12 -14.38
CA VAL A 367 -11.10 -30.80 -14.17
C VAL A 367 -11.11 -31.77 -12.99
N VAL A 368 -10.42 -32.90 -13.15
CA VAL A 368 -9.97 -33.77 -12.06
C VAL A 368 -8.44 -33.81 -12.09
N ALA A 369 -7.79 -33.36 -11.02
CA ALA A 369 -6.34 -33.33 -10.90
C ALA A 369 -5.87 -34.06 -9.64
N ARG A 370 -4.77 -34.81 -9.77
CA ARG A 370 -4.12 -35.56 -8.68
C ARG A 370 -2.79 -34.92 -8.34
N PHE A 371 -2.55 -34.72 -7.05
CA PHE A 371 -1.32 -34.13 -6.55
C PHE A 371 -0.63 -35.04 -5.54
N GLY A 372 0.71 -34.99 -5.51
CA GLY A 372 1.52 -35.73 -4.54
C GLY A 372 1.21 -35.35 -3.10
N ARG A 373 1.28 -36.30 -2.17
CA ARG A 373 0.95 -36.07 -0.75
C ARG A 373 1.91 -35.11 -0.04
N ARG A 374 3.19 -35.09 -0.42
CA ARG A 374 4.27 -34.39 0.30
C ARG A 374 4.57 -33.00 -0.27
N ASP A 375 4.76 -32.91 -1.58
CA ASP A 375 5.19 -31.69 -2.27
C ASP A 375 4.05 -31.01 -3.04
N PHE A 376 2.87 -31.65 -3.09
CA PHE A 376 1.73 -31.21 -3.87
C PHE A 376 2.06 -30.99 -5.36
N SER A 377 3.02 -31.76 -5.90
CA SER A 377 3.34 -31.76 -7.32
C SER A 377 2.20 -32.38 -8.14
N LEU A 378 1.93 -31.86 -9.33
CA LEU A 378 0.89 -32.39 -10.22
C LEU A 378 1.33 -33.76 -10.75
N LEU A 379 0.57 -34.81 -10.44
CA LEU A 379 0.83 -36.18 -10.88
C LEU A 379 0.10 -36.51 -12.19
N ASP A 380 -1.17 -36.13 -12.26
CA ASP A 380 -2.07 -36.42 -13.38
C ASP A 380 -3.23 -35.42 -13.40
N ALA A 381 -3.79 -35.15 -14.58
CA ALA A 381 -4.98 -34.33 -14.73
C ALA A 381 -5.82 -34.74 -15.94
N GLN A 382 -7.13 -34.64 -15.77
CA GLN A 382 -8.14 -34.92 -16.79
C GLN A 382 -9.05 -33.70 -16.93
N LEU A 383 -9.21 -33.21 -18.16
CA LEU A 383 -10.14 -32.14 -18.49
C LEU A 383 -11.44 -32.74 -19.02
N SER A 384 -12.57 -32.15 -18.64
CA SER A 384 -13.87 -32.45 -19.25
C SER A 384 -13.91 -31.93 -20.69
N ALA A 385 -14.74 -32.55 -21.54
CA ALA A 385 -14.93 -32.09 -22.92
C ALA A 385 -15.40 -30.62 -23.04
N ASP A 386 -16.13 -30.12 -22.04
CA ASP A 386 -16.69 -28.76 -22.02
C ASP A 386 -15.78 -27.76 -21.26
N ALA A 387 -14.55 -28.14 -20.92
CA ALA A 387 -13.63 -27.29 -20.18
C ALA A 387 -13.23 -26.06 -21.02
N LYS A 388 -13.38 -24.87 -20.46
CA LYS A 388 -12.87 -23.64 -21.07
C LYS A 388 -11.38 -23.52 -20.80
N GLU A 389 -10.57 -23.79 -21.81
CA GLU A 389 -9.12 -23.75 -21.71
C GLU A 389 -8.55 -22.32 -21.94
N PRO A 390 -7.41 -22.00 -21.31
CA PRO A 390 -6.63 -22.84 -20.38
C PRO A 390 -7.23 -22.86 -18.96
N VAL A 391 -7.09 -23.99 -18.26
CA VAL A 391 -7.60 -24.18 -16.88
C VAL A 391 -6.48 -24.02 -15.86
N SER A 392 -6.59 -23.01 -15.00
CA SER A 392 -5.62 -22.77 -13.92
C SER A 392 -5.93 -23.64 -12.70
N LEU A 393 -4.92 -24.36 -12.18
CA LEU A 393 -5.03 -25.11 -10.91
C LEU A 393 -4.64 -24.27 -9.68
N LYS A 394 -4.57 -22.94 -9.81
CA LYS A 394 -4.34 -22.04 -8.66
C LYS A 394 -5.31 -22.30 -7.49
N PRO A 395 -6.63 -22.50 -7.72
CA PRO A 395 -7.54 -22.79 -6.61
C PRO A 395 -7.21 -24.09 -5.86
N ALA A 396 -6.64 -25.11 -6.52
CA ALA A 396 -6.22 -26.34 -5.86
C ALA A 396 -5.08 -26.09 -4.85
N LEU A 397 -4.11 -25.24 -5.24
CA LEU A 397 -3.00 -24.82 -4.37
C LEU A 397 -3.50 -24.00 -3.17
N GLU A 398 -4.44 -23.08 -3.39
CA GLU A 398 -5.07 -22.32 -2.31
C GLU A 398 -5.86 -23.24 -1.36
N MET A 399 -6.64 -24.17 -1.92
CA MET A 399 -7.42 -25.14 -1.14
C MET A 399 -6.55 -26.09 -0.31
N LYS A 400 -5.35 -26.46 -0.78
CA LYS A 400 -4.38 -27.27 0.01
C LYS A 400 -4.04 -26.56 1.32
N VAL A 401 -3.67 -25.30 1.21
CA VAL A 401 -3.31 -24.45 2.36
C VAL A 401 -4.47 -24.30 3.33
N LEU A 402 -5.68 -24.09 2.79
CA LEU A 402 -6.88 -23.91 3.59
C LEU A 402 -7.35 -25.20 4.26
N LEU A 403 -7.19 -26.36 3.63
CA LEU A 403 -7.54 -27.65 4.21
C LEU A 403 -6.66 -27.96 5.42
N GLU A 404 -5.35 -27.77 5.30
CA GLU A 404 -4.40 -27.99 6.40
C GLU A 404 -4.66 -27.07 7.60
N GLY A 405 -5.01 -25.80 7.34
CA GLY A 405 -5.31 -24.84 8.40
C GLY A 405 -6.71 -24.99 9.02
N GLY A 406 -7.73 -25.21 8.19
CA GLY A 406 -9.12 -25.29 8.60
C GLY A 406 -9.47 -26.60 9.30
N GLU A 407 -8.66 -27.65 9.14
CA GLU A 407 -8.92 -28.96 9.75
C GLU A 407 -9.03 -28.93 11.27
N GLY A 408 -8.36 -27.99 11.95
CA GLY A 408 -8.45 -27.81 13.40
C GLY A 408 -9.78 -27.25 13.89
N LEU A 409 -10.65 -26.77 12.98
CA LEU A 409 -12.00 -26.30 13.32
C LEU A 409 -13.03 -27.44 13.47
N TYR A 410 -12.76 -28.59 12.86
CA TYR A 410 -13.67 -29.75 12.75
C TYR A 410 -13.06 -30.96 13.42
#